data_AF-A0AAE9UKC2-F1
#
_entry.id   AF-A0AAE9UKC2-F1
#
_cell.length_a   1.000
_cell.length_b   1.000
_cell.length_c   1.000
_cell.angle_alpha   90.00
_cell.angle_beta   90.00
_cell.angle_gamma   90.00
#
_symmetry.space_group_name_H-M   'P 1'
#
loop_
_entity.id
_entity.type
_entity.pdbx_description
1 polymer ?
#
loop_
_entity_poly.entity_id
_entity_poly.type
_entity_poly.pdbx_seq_one_letter_code
_entity_poly.pdbx_strand_id
1 'polypeptide(L)'
;MNRLGSEFYKQVKDYERNVVGGFTFRHLIFMLGIVLSAILSTVIILMGLPEILLYIILPVILIPFLIFGLKQEERLKEMVLFRLTIQERAYLTEFESEENYDKTAFWPEKGVREIDTIGGSEGETP
;
A
#
# COMPACT_ATOMS: atom_id res chain seq x y z
N MET A 1 -6.61 -20.61 2.58
CA MET A 1 -7.73 -19.63 2.49
C MET A 1 -7.23 -18.40 1.74
N ASN A 2 -7.58 -18.28 0.45
CA ASN A 2 -7.16 -17.17 -0.41
C ASN A 2 -7.96 -15.91 -0.09
N ARG A 3 -7.29 -14.90 0.46
CA ARG A 3 -7.79 -13.52 0.44
C ARG A 3 -7.49 -12.96 -0.94
N LEU A 4 -8.46 -13.04 -1.84
CA LEU A 4 -8.47 -12.21 -3.05
C LEU A 4 -8.38 -10.75 -2.58
N GLY A 5 -7.19 -10.17 -2.74
CA GLY A 5 -6.90 -8.75 -2.54
C GLY A 5 -7.69 -7.94 -3.55
N SER A 6 -8.99 -7.84 -3.33
CA SER A 6 -9.91 -7.17 -4.23
C SER A 6 -9.78 -5.66 -4.04
N GLU A 7 -9.41 -4.98 -5.12
CA GLU A 7 -9.49 -3.51 -5.26
C GLU A 7 -10.88 -2.96 -4.88
N PHE A 8 -11.92 -3.82 -4.88
CA PHE A 8 -13.27 -3.51 -4.45
C PHE A 8 -13.39 -3.16 -2.95
N TYR A 9 -12.61 -3.82 -2.07
CA TYR A 9 -12.69 -3.53 -0.63
C TYR A 9 -12.09 -2.16 -0.27
N LYS A 10 -11.10 -1.68 -1.04
CA LYS A 10 -10.50 -0.35 -0.86
C LYS A 10 -11.51 0.77 -1.16
N GLN A 11 -12.21 0.67 -2.30
CA GLN A 11 -13.17 1.70 -2.72
C GLN A 11 -14.33 1.88 -1.74
N VAL A 12 -14.81 0.79 -1.12
CA VAL A 12 -15.89 0.86 -0.12
C VAL A 12 -15.38 1.41 1.22
N LYS A 13 -14.16 1.05 1.65
CA LYS A 13 -13.54 1.60 2.87
C LYS A 13 -13.26 3.10 2.74
N ASP A 14 -12.98 3.57 1.53
CA ASP A 14 -12.63 4.97 1.25
C ASP A 14 -13.81 5.92 1.12
N TYR A 15 -15.04 5.40 1.12
CA TYR A 15 -16.25 6.20 1.00
C TYR A 15 -16.49 7.05 2.26
N GLU A 16 -16.40 8.37 2.11
CA GLU A 16 -16.75 9.32 3.16
C GLU A 16 -18.18 9.81 2.98
N ARG A 17 -18.95 9.76 4.06
CA ARG A 17 -20.27 10.35 4.08
C ARG A 17 -20.15 11.88 4.08
N ASN A 18 -20.71 12.51 3.06
CA ASN A 18 -20.85 13.96 2.98
C ASN A 18 -21.82 14.44 4.09
N VAL A 19 -21.47 15.54 4.75
CA VAL A 19 -22.25 16.09 5.87
C VAL A 19 -23.09 17.28 5.40
N VAL A 20 -22.47 18.28 4.76
CA VAL A 20 -23.15 19.49 4.28
C VAL A 20 -22.58 19.91 2.94
N GLY A 21 -23.42 20.09 1.92
CA GLY A 21 -23.05 20.72 0.64
C GLY A 21 -21.91 20.04 -0.14
N GLY A 22 -21.62 18.76 0.12
CA GLY A 22 -20.49 18.03 -0.48
C GLY A 22 -19.21 18.02 0.35
N PHE A 23 -19.17 18.74 1.47
CA PHE A 23 -18.06 18.65 2.43
C PHE A 23 -18.19 17.42 3.31
N THR A 24 -17.09 16.69 3.48
CA THR A 24 -16.98 15.59 4.45
C THR A 24 -16.60 16.14 5.83
N PHE A 25 -16.74 15.32 6.87
CA PHE A 25 -16.39 15.71 8.24
C PHE A 25 -14.90 16.13 8.39
N ARG A 26 -14.01 15.56 7.58
CA ARG A 26 -12.59 15.93 7.56
C ARG A 26 -12.36 17.37 7.12
N HIS A 27 -13.15 17.84 6.15
CA HIS A 27 -13.10 19.22 5.70
C HIS A 27 -13.54 20.19 6.81
N LEU A 28 -14.52 19.81 7.64
CA LEU A 28 -14.92 20.61 8.79
C LEU A 28 -13.80 20.73 9.83
N ILE A 29 -13.12 19.62 10.12
CA ILE A 29 -11.96 19.62 11.01
C ILE A 29 -10.83 20.47 10.42
N PHE A 30 -10.55 20.34 9.12
CA PHE A 30 -9.55 21.16 8.44
C PHE A 30 -9.86 22.66 8.54
N MET A 31 -11.10 23.07 8.27
CA MET A 31 -11.55 24.45 8.41
C MET A 31 -11.41 24.95 9.85
N LEU A 32 -11.71 24.11 10.85
CA LEU A 32 -11.50 24.43 12.25
C LEU A 32 -10.02 24.70 12.55
N GLY A 33 -9.11 23.91 12.00
CA GLY A 33 -7.66 24.14 12.11
C GLY A 33 -7.22 25.48 11.53
N ILE A 34 -7.74 25.84 10.35
CA ILE A 34 -7.45 27.14 9.72
C ILE A 34 -7.95 28.28 10.60
N VAL A 35 -9.22 28.23 11.04
CA VAL A 35 -9.81 29.27 11.88
C VAL A 35 -9.04 29.44 13.18
N LEU A 36 -8.66 28.33 13.83
CA LEU A 36 -7.88 28.35 15.06
C LEU A 36 -6.49 28.96 14.85
N SER A 37 -5.83 28.62 13.75
CA SER A 37 -4.52 29.21 13.39
C SER A 37 -4.60 30.70 13.11
N ALA A 38 -5.67 31.17 12.45
CA ALA A 38 -5.89 32.57 12.16
C ALA A 38 -6.12 33.37 13.44
N ILE A 39 -6.99 32.88 14.33
CA ILE A 39 -7.25 33.51 15.64
C ILE A 39 -5.95 33.62 16.44
N LEU A 40 -5.20 32.52 16.55
CA LEU A 40 -3.96 32.51 17.31
C LEU A 40 -2.91 33.45 16.72
N SER A 41 -2.79 33.51 15.39
CA SER A 41 -1.92 34.46 14.71
C SER A 41 -2.31 35.90 15.03
N THR A 42 -3.60 36.24 15.02
CA THR A 42 -4.08 37.57 15.39
C THR A 42 -3.74 37.92 16.82
N VAL A 43 -3.92 36.99 17.78
CA VAL A 43 -3.58 37.21 19.19
C VAL A 43 -2.08 37.49 19.37
N ILE A 44 -1.22 36.70 18.72
CA ILE A 44 0.25 36.87 18.81
C ILE A 44 0.67 38.25 18.30
N ILE A 45 0.09 38.69 17.17
CA ILE A 45 0.36 40.01 16.59
C ILE A 45 -0.14 41.13 17.53
N LEU A 46 -1.36 41.02 18.06
CA LEU A 46 -1.95 42.02 18.94
C LEU A 46 -1.18 42.19 20.25
N MET A 47 -0.63 41.11 20.78
CA MET A 47 0.19 41.14 22.00
C MET A 47 1.65 41.56 21.74
N GLY A 48 2.03 41.82 20.47
CA GLY A 48 3.38 42.25 20.10
C GLY A 48 4.45 41.18 20.33
N LEU A 49 4.08 39.90 20.26
CA LEU A 49 5.01 38.80 20.47
C LEU A 49 5.98 38.65 19.27
N PRO A 50 7.16 38.05 19.48
CA PRO A 50 8.12 37.83 18.41
C PRO A 50 7.54 36.98 17.26
N GLU A 51 7.81 37.39 16.02
CA GLU A 51 7.32 36.71 14.81
C GLU A 51 7.82 35.26 14.70
N ILE A 52 8.97 34.93 15.32
CA ILE A 52 9.49 33.54 15.36
C ILE A 52 8.46 32.56 15.92
N LEU A 53 7.60 33.01 16.83
CA LEU A 53 6.55 32.18 17.42
C LEU A 53 5.48 31.83 16.40
N LEU A 54 5.14 32.74 15.47
CA LEU A 54 4.22 32.44 14.37
C LEU A 54 4.79 31.30 13.51
N TYR A 55 6.06 31.41 13.10
CA TYR A 55 6.69 30.42 12.25
C TYR A 55 6.81 29.03 12.88
N ILE A 56 6.83 28.93 14.21
CA ILE A 56 6.89 27.65 14.91
C ILE A 56 5.47 27.11 15.18
N ILE A 57 4.57 27.96 15.66
CA ILE A 57 3.24 27.56 16.13
C ILE A 57 2.31 27.25 14.95
N LEU A 58 2.33 28.06 13.88
CA LEU A 58 1.49 27.85 12.70
C LEU A 58 1.66 26.46 12.09
N PRO A 59 2.87 25.96 11.78
CA PRO A 59 3.03 24.62 11.22
C PRO A 59 2.67 23.53 12.22
N VAL A 60 2.97 23.69 13.51
CA VAL A 60 2.58 22.72 14.56
C VAL A 60 1.06 22.52 14.57
N ILE A 61 0.30 23.58 14.35
CA ILE A 61 -1.16 23.51 14.25
C ILE A 61 -1.59 23.09 12.85
N LEU A 62 -1.16 23.75 11.78
CA LEU A 62 -1.70 23.51 10.44
C LEU A 62 -1.36 22.13 9.86
N ILE A 63 -0.13 21.63 10.08
CA ILE A 63 0.33 20.36 9.48
C ILE A 63 -0.58 19.18 9.85
N PRO A 64 -0.90 18.89 11.12
CA PRO A 64 -1.78 17.76 11.45
C PRO A 64 -3.18 17.92 10.85
N PHE A 65 -3.73 19.14 10.84
CA PHE A 65 -5.05 19.39 10.25
C PHE A 65 -5.04 19.25 8.72
N LEU A 66 -3.96 19.65 8.04
CA LEU A 66 -3.77 19.43 6.60
C LEU A 66 -3.70 17.93 6.27
N ILE A 67 -2.90 17.17 7.03
CA ILE A 67 -2.72 15.74 6.82
C ILE A 67 -4.05 15.00 6.97
N PHE A 68 -4.79 15.30 8.04
CA PHE A 68 -6.08 14.71 8.33
C PHE A 68 -7.15 15.16 7.33
N GLY A 69 -7.20 16.46 7.03
CA GLY A 69 -8.17 17.07 6.10
C GLY A 69 -8.05 16.53 4.68
N LEU A 70 -6.83 16.35 4.18
CA LEU A 70 -6.54 15.88 2.83
C LEU A 70 -6.47 14.35 2.72
N LYS A 71 -6.77 13.61 3.80
CA LYS A 71 -6.71 12.14 3.86
C LYS A 71 -5.36 11.58 3.40
N GLN A 72 -4.26 12.28 3.70
CA GLN A 72 -2.91 11.85 3.31
C GLN A 72 -2.28 10.87 4.31
N GLU A 73 -2.96 10.59 5.42
CA GLU A 73 -2.47 9.75 6.53
C GLU A 73 -1.97 8.39 6.07
N GLU A 74 -2.76 7.66 5.26
CA GLU A 74 -2.38 6.32 4.80
C GLU A 74 -1.16 6.37 3.87
N ARG A 75 -1.12 7.33 2.94
CA ARG A 75 0.03 7.53 2.03
C ARG A 75 1.29 7.92 2.77
N LEU A 76 1.19 8.83 3.75
CA LEU A 76 2.33 9.26 4.56
C LEU A 76 2.83 8.12 5.44
N LYS A 77 1.93 7.34 6.04
CA LYS A 77 2.29 6.17 6.83
C LYS A 77 3.04 5.14 5.97
N GLU A 78 2.56 4.84 4.77
CA GLU A 78 3.24 3.93 3.85
C GLU A 78 4.62 4.47 3.43
N MET A 79 4.71 5.76 3.12
CA MET A 79 5.99 6.39 2.74
C MET A 79 7.00 6.36 3.89
N VAL A 80 6.56 6.68 5.11
CA VAL A 80 7.41 6.64 6.31
C VAL A 80 7.84 5.21 6.60
N LEU A 81 6.91 4.25 6.55
CA LEU A 81 7.19 2.84 6.77
C LEU A 81 8.20 2.30 5.74
N PHE A 82 8.03 2.66 4.47
CA PHE A 82 8.94 2.27 3.39
C PHE A 82 10.33 2.90 3.52
N ARG A 83 10.42 4.16 3.96
CA ARG A 83 11.73 4.81 4.19
C ARG A 83 12.46 4.23 5.41
N LEU A 84 11.73 3.89 6.47
CA LEU A 84 12.30 3.38 7.71
C LEU A 84 12.60 1.88 7.65
N THR A 85 11.78 1.14 6.91
CA THR A 85 11.95 -0.31 6.73
C THR A 85 12.71 -0.51 5.43
N ILE A 86 13.97 -0.93 5.50
CA ILE A 86 14.70 -1.45 4.34
C ILE A 86 13.99 -2.75 3.94
N GLN A 87 12.95 -2.63 3.12
CA GLN A 87 12.29 -3.79 2.54
C GLN A 87 13.17 -4.30 1.41
N GLU A 88 13.93 -5.35 1.68
CA GLU A 88 14.39 -6.26 0.63
C GLU A 88 13.12 -6.79 -0.05
N ARG A 89 12.83 -6.24 -1.24
CA ARG A 89 11.81 -6.82 -2.10
C ARG A 89 12.42 -8.13 -2.58
N ALA A 90 12.13 -9.22 -1.85
CA ALA A 90 12.25 -10.56 -2.39
C ALA A 90 11.27 -10.65 -3.56
N TYR A 91 11.69 -10.15 -4.72
CA TYR A 91 11.12 -10.61 -5.96
C TYR A 91 11.40 -12.12 -5.99
N LEU A 92 10.42 -12.91 -6.42
CA LEU A 92 10.56 -14.36 -6.70
C LEU A 92 11.54 -14.62 -7.87
N THR A 93 12.59 -13.83 -7.96
CA THR A 93 13.64 -13.85 -8.97
C THR A 93 15.02 -13.75 -8.33
N GLU A 94 15.16 -14.12 -7.06
CA GLU A 94 16.39 -14.78 -6.61
C GLU A 94 16.23 -16.25 -6.96
N PHE A 95 16.56 -16.53 -8.22
CA PHE A 95 17.07 -17.78 -8.76
C PHE A 95 17.03 -18.98 -7.80
N GLU A 96 16.22 -19.99 -8.13
CA GLU A 96 16.68 -21.38 -8.05
C GLU A 96 17.96 -21.50 -8.89
N SER A 97 19.09 -21.06 -8.35
CA SER A 97 20.40 -21.33 -8.92
C SER A 97 21.21 -22.01 -7.84
N GLU A 98 21.32 -23.32 -8.03
CA GLU A 98 22.20 -24.27 -7.35
C GLU A 98 21.74 -24.78 -5.98
N GLU A 99 20.51 -25.28 -5.90
CA GLU A 99 20.39 -26.58 -5.25
C GLU A 99 21.17 -27.58 -6.11
N ASN A 100 22.24 -28.11 -5.55
CA ASN A 100 23.02 -29.19 -6.12
C ASN A 100 22.06 -30.37 -6.36
N TYR A 101 21.51 -30.46 -7.57
CA TYR A 101 20.92 -31.69 -8.07
C TYR A 101 22.03 -32.73 -8.03
N ASP A 102 22.02 -33.56 -6.99
CA ASP A 102 22.86 -34.74 -6.93
C ASP A 102 22.56 -35.55 -8.19
N LYS A 103 23.61 -35.84 -8.99
CA LYS A 103 23.52 -36.46 -10.32
C LYS A 103 22.96 -37.89 -10.28
N THR A 104 22.53 -38.34 -9.11
CA THR A 104 21.99 -39.65 -8.78
C THR A 104 20.46 -39.66 -8.65
N ALA A 105 19.79 -38.50 -8.62
CA ALA A 105 18.35 -38.40 -8.39
C ALA A 105 17.47 -38.84 -9.57
N PHE A 106 18.05 -39.05 -10.76
CA PHE A 106 17.33 -39.48 -11.96
C PHE A 106 17.74 -40.89 -12.35
N TRP A 107 17.38 -41.88 -11.52
CA TRP A 107 17.34 -43.27 -11.97
C TRP A 107 15.89 -43.63 -12.31
N PRO A 108 15.55 -43.82 -13.59
CA PRO A 108 14.26 -44.40 -13.94
C PRO A 108 14.22 -45.85 -13.43
N GLU A 109 13.18 -46.21 -12.67
CA GLU A 109 12.97 -47.59 -12.25
C GLU A 109 12.87 -48.49 -13.49
N LYS A 110 13.63 -49.59 -13.47
CA LYS A 110 13.75 -50.52 -14.59
C LYS A 110 12.39 -51.18 -14.87
N GLY A 111 11.64 -50.64 -15.81
CA GLY A 111 10.39 -51.25 -16.29
C GLY A 111 9.29 -50.29 -16.70
N VAL A 112 9.40 -48.99 -16.45
CA VAL A 112 8.34 -48.03 -16.82
C VAL A 112 8.68 -47.36 -18.16
N ARG A 113 7.90 -47.69 -19.18
CA ARG A 113 7.96 -47.09 -20.52
C ARG A 113 6.75 -46.19 -20.66
N GLU A 114 6.94 -44.88 -20.54
CA GLU A 114 5.88 -43.87 -20.73
C GLU A 114 5.56 -43.70 -22.23
N ILE A 115 4.99 -44.72 -22.85
CA ILE A 115 4.38 -44.60 -24.17
C ILE A 115 3.13 -45.49 -24.18
N ASP A 116 1.97 -44.92 -23.82
CA ASP A 116 0.70 -45.50 -24.20
C ASP A 116 0.52 -45.30 -25.71
N THR A 117 0.77 -46.37 -26.46
CA THR A 117 0.43 -46.40 -27.88
C THR A 117 -1.08 -46.61 -27.95
N ILE A 118 -1.83 -45.53 -28.13
CA ILE A 118 -3.26 -45.59 -28.44
C ILE A 118 -3.38 -46.32 -29.78
N GLY A 119 -3.78 -47.59 -29.73
CA GLY A 119 -3.97 -48.44 -30.89
C GLY A 119 -5.21 -48.06 -31.72
N GLY A 120 -5.16 -48.35 -33.02
CA GLY A 120 -6.34 -48.30 -33.88
C GLY A 120 -6.06 -48.43 -35.38
N SER A 121 -5.83 -49.67 -35.83
CA SER A 121 -6.24 -50.31 -37.10
C SER A 121 -6.00 -49.66 -38.48
N GLU A 122 -5.36 -50.45 -39.36
CA GLU A 122 -5.60 -50.73 -40.80
C GLU A 122 -4.24 -51.01 -41.47
N GLY A 123 -3.91 -52.09 -42.19
CA GLY A 123 -4.54 -53.33 -42.65
C GLY A 123 -3.50 -54.09 -43.52
N GLU A 124 -3.78 -55.37 -43.82
CA GLU A 124 -3.27 -56.21 -44.94
C GLU A 124 -1.80 -56.72 -44.92
N THR A 125 -1.58 -57.98 -44.50
CA THR A 125 -1.34 -59.25 -45.28
C THR A 125 0.10 -59.48 -45.78
N PRO A 126 0.56 -60.72 -46.09
CA PRO A 126 -0.04 -62.05 -45.89
C PRO A 126 0.65 -62.92 -44.82
#